data_AF-A0A7C3C149-F1
#
_entry.id   AF-A0A7C3C149-F1
#
_cell.length_a   1.000
_cell.length_b   1.000
_cell.length_c   1.000
_cell.angle_alpha   90.00
_cell.angle_beta   90.00
_cell.angle_gamma   90.00
#
_symmetry.space_group_name_H-M   'P 1'
#
loop_
_entity.id
_entity.type
_entity.pdbx_description
1 polymer ?
#
loop_
_entity_poly.entity_id
_entity_poly.type
_entity_poly.pdbx_seq_one_letter_code
_entity_poly.pdbx_strand_id
1 'polypeptide(L)'
;MSETVIETRCGLICADCTYRESTGCGGCITTNGHPFYGECRLAVCCQDKGHLHCGECPEFPCQLLKDFSSDAEHGDDPPGARIEQCRIWAEQEK
;
A
#
# COMPACT_ATOMS: atom_id res chain seq x y z
N MET A 1 -19.49 -6.74 -12.18
CA MET A 1 -18.22 -6.03 -12.45
C MET A 1 -17.87 -5.30 -11.16
N SER A 2 -17.06 -5.91 -10.31
CA SER A 2 -16.52 -5.22 -9.14
C SER A 2 -15.33 -4.39 -9.62
N GLU A 3 -15.49 -3.07 -9.67
CA GLU A 3 -14.36 -2.15 -9.88
C GLU A 3 -13.38 -2.32 -8.71
N THR A 4 -12.10 -2.46 -9.04
CA THR A 4 -11.03 -2.56 -8.06
C THR A 4 -10.74 -1.18 -7.49
N VAL A 5 -11.06 -0.96 -6.23
CA VAL A 5 -10.79 0.31 -5.54
C VAL A 5 -9.38 0.27 -4.97
N ILE A 6 -8.49 1.12 -5.50
CA ILE A 6 -7.14 1.29 -4.96
C ILE A 6 -7.19 2.28 -3.80
N GLU A 7 -7.12 1.78 -2.57
CA GLU A 7 -7.18 2.60 -1.34
C GLU A 7 -5.80 3.05 -0.83
N THR A 8 -4.74 2.33 -1.21
CA THR A 8 -3.37 2.66 -0.85
C THR A 8 -2.40 2.36 -2.00
N ARG A 9 -1.23 3.00 -1.97
CA ARG A 9 -0.18 2.76 -2.96
C ARG A 9 0.54 1.43 -2.76
N CYS A 10 0.58 0.91 -1.52
CA CYS A 10 1.41 -0.25 -1.16
C CYS A 10 0.65 -1.58 -1.06
N GLY A 11 -0.67 -1.61 -1.28
CA GLY A 11 -1.47 -2.82 -1.14
C GLY A 11 -2.08 -3.04 0.24
N LEU A 12 -1.88 -2.12 1.19
CA LEU A 12 -2.61 -2.17 2.46
C LEU A 12 -4.08 -1.82 2.22
N ILE A 13 -5.00 -2.53 2.85
CA ILE A 13 -6.44 -2.24 2.78
C ILE A 13 -6.80 -1.26 3.89
N CYS A 14 -7.19 -0.03 3.54
CA CYS A 14 -7.55 0.98 4.53
C CYS A 14 -8.86 0.65 5.24
N ALA A 15 -9.77 -0.09 4.60
CA ALA A 15 -11.00 -0.58 5.22
C ALA A 15 -10.73 -1.51 6.43
N ASP A 16 -9.66 -2.32 6.37
CA ASP A 16 -9.29 -3.27 7.42
C ASP A 16 -8.19 -2.73 8.36
N CYS A 17 -7.80 -1.46 8.19
CA CYS A 17 -6.72 -0.84 8.96
C CYS A 17 -7.24 -0.21 10.27
N THR A 18 -6.94 -0.85 11.41
CA THR A 18 -7.35 -0.37 12.75
C THR A 18 -6.78 1.00 13.13
N TYR A 19 -5.66 1.40 12.54
CA TYR A 19 -5.09 2.75 12.74
C TYR A 19 -5.97 3.85 12.17
N ARG A 20 -6.82 3.56 11.18
CA ARG A 20 -7.69 4.55 10.57
C ARG A 20 -8.64 5.18 11.59
N GLU A 21 -9.31 4.35 12.37
CA GLU A 21 -10.24 4.80 13.40
C GLU A 21 -9.50 5.27 14.66
N SER A 22 -8.49 4.52 15.12
CA SER A 22 -7.82 4.82 16.40
C SER A 22 -6.98 6.09 16.39
N THR A 23 -6.46 6.50 15.24
CA THR A 23 -5.62 7.70 15.09
C THR A 23 -6.26 8.80 14.24
N GLY A 24 -7.44 8.56 13.67
CA GLY A 24 -8.07 9.47 12.71
C GLY A 24 -7.29 9.60 11.40
N CYS A 25 -6.59 8.55 10.96
CA CYS A 25 -5.79 8.58 9.74
C CYS A 25 -6.69 8.85 8.52
N GLY A 26 -6.36 9.86 7.72
CA GLY A 26 -7.12 10.24 6.52
C GLY A 26 -7.05 9.22 5.37
N GLY A 27 -6.16 8.23 5.44
CA GLY A 27 -5.95 7.22 4.41
C GLY A 27 -4.94 7.64 3.33
N CYS A 28 -4.23 6.68 2.76
CA CYS A 28 -3.06 6.93 1.90
C CYS A 28 -3.39 7.77 0.66
N ILE A 29 -4.45 7.44 -0.08
CA ILE A 29 -4.80 8.14 -1.31
C ILE A 29 -5.32 9.55 -1.01
N THR A 30 -6.22 9.68 -0.03
CA THR A 30 -6.81 10.96 0.39
C THR A 30 -5.76 11.97 0.86
N THR A 31 -4.75 11.51 1.60
CA THR A 31 -3.69 12.38 2.13
C THR A 31 -2.46 12.46 1.22
N ASN A 32 -2.57 11.96 -0.02
CA ASN A 32 -1.48 11.90 -0.98
C ASN A 32 -0.18 11.30 -0.40
N GLY A 33 -0.29 10.16 0.28
CA GLY A 33 0.87 9.47 0.85
C GLY A 33 1.32 9.96 2.23
N HIS A 34 0.49 10.74 2.93
CA HIS A 34 0.78 11.23 4.28
C HIS A 34 -0.18 10.63 5.32
N PRO A 35 -0.03 9.34 5.69
CA PRO A 35 -0.80 8.76 6.79
C PRO A 35 -0.53 9.47 8.13
N PHE A 36 -1.17 9.00 9.21
CA PHE A 36 -1.08 9.62 10.54
C PHE A 36 0.37 9.80 11.07
N TYR A 37 1.33 9.00 10.60
CA TYR A 37 2.74 9.07 11.00
C TYR A 37 3.61 9.98 10.11
N GLY A 38 3.02 10.69 9.15
CA GLY A 38 3.74 11.57 8.21
C GLY A 38 3.97 10.93 6.85
N GLU A 39 5.00 11.39 6.13
CA GLU A 39 5.28 10.99 4.75
C GLU A 39 5.65 9.50 4.63
N CYS A 40 4.91 8.77 3.79
CA CYS A 40 5.14 7.35 3.57
C CYS A 40 6.15 7.13 2.43
N ARG A 41 7.30 6.53 2.74
CA ARG A 41 8.37 6.23 1.77
C ARG A 41 7.91 5.38 0.58
N LEU A 42 6.99 4.43 0.80
CA LEU A 42 6.41 3.64 -0.29
C LEU A 42 5.52 4.47 -1.20
N ALA A 43 4.73 5.38 -0.62
CA ALA A 43 3.87 6.25 -1.39
C ALA A 43 4.69 7.22 -2.25
N VAL A 44 5.74 7.84 -1.68
CA VAL A 44 6.67 8.71 -2.42
C VAL A 44 7.33 7.94 -3.57
N CYS A 45 7.92 6.78 -3.29
CA CYS A 45 8.57 5.96 -4.32
C CYS A 45 7.61 5.56 -5.45
N CYS A 46 6.37 5.19 -5.11
CA CYS A 46 5.34 4.84 -6.09
C CYS A 46 4.96 6.04 -6.97
N GLN A 47 4.73 7.21 -6.34
CA GLN A 47 4.35 8.44 -7.02
C GLN A 47 5.47 8.99 -7.92
N ASP A 48 6.72 8.98 -7.46
CA ASP A 48 7.88 9.43 -8.23
C ASP A 48 8.09 8.60 -9.51
N LYS A 49 7.72 7.31 -9.46
CA LYS A 49 7.75 6.40 -10.60
C LYS A 49 6.50 6.52 -11.50
N GLY A 50 5.50 7.32 -11.11
CA GLY A 50 4.27 7.52 -11.84
C GLY A 50 3.29 6.34 -11.77
N HIS A 51 3.43 5.48 -10.76
CA HIS A 51 2.57 4.31 -10.57
C HIS A 51 1.34 4.62 -9.71
N LEU A 52 0.22 3.95 -9.99
CA LEU A 52 -0.96 4.01 -9.13
C LEU A 52 -0.77 3.14 -7.89
N HIS A 53 -0.13 1.98 -8.02
CA HIS A 53 0.23 1.12 -6.90
C HIS A 53 1.54 0.37 -7.14
N CYS A 54 2.17 -0.12 -6.06
CA CYS A 54 3.45 -0.82 -6.14
C CYS A 54 3.43 -2.07 -7.05
N GLY A 55 2.27 -2.66 -7.31
CA GLY A 55 2.10 -3.77 -8.26
C GLY A 55 2.49 -3.46 -9.71
N GLU A 56 2.51 -2.19 -10.11
CA GLU A 56 2.97 -1.77 -11.46
C GLU A 56 4.49 -1.63 -11.56
N CYS A 57 5.19 -1.65 -10.43
CA CYS A 57 6.63 -1.45 -10.41
C CYS A 57 7.34 -2.60 -11.15
N PRO A 58 8.26 -2.34 -12.10
CA PRO A 58 8.98 -3.40 -12.82
C PRO A 58 9.81 -4.31 -11.92
N GLU A 59 10.23 -3.79 -10.75
CA GLU A 59 10.99 -4.52 -9.73
C GLU A 59 10.09 -5.23 -8.71
N PHE A 60 8.78 -5.31 -8.95
CA PHE A 60 7.82 -5.85 -8.00
C PHE A 60 7.98 -7.37 -7.78
N PRO A 61 7.94 -7.87 -6.53
CA PRO A 61 7.97 -7.11 -5.27
C PRO A 61 9.39 -6.61 -4.95
N CYS A 62 9.54 -5.29 -4.86
CA CYS A 62 10.82 -4.65 -4.58
C CYS A 62 11.20 -4.77 -3.10
N GLN A 63 12.49 -4.58 -2.78
CA GLN A 63 12.98 -4.76 -1.40
C GLN A 63 12.29 -3.81 -0.42
N LEU A 64 12.06 -2.55 -0.79
CA LEU A 64 11.38 -1.58 0.06
C LEU A 64 9.97 -2.07 0.48
N LEU A 65 9.22 -2.67 -0.45
CA LEU A 65 7.89 -3.19 -0.13
C LEU A 65 7.97 -4.42 0.78
N LYS A 66 8.93 -5.31 0.53
CA LYS A 66 9.19 -6.49 1.37
C LYS A 66 9.55 -6.11 2.80
N ASP A 67 10.43 -5.12 2.98
CA ASP A 67 10.84 -4.62 4.29
C ASP A 67 9.64 -4.09 5.07
N PHE A 68 8.80 -3.27 4.44
CA PHE A 68 7.58 -2.75 5.06
C PHE A 68 6.55 -3.83 5.39
N SER A 69 6.49 -4.90 4.59
CA SER A 69 5.57 -6.02 4.78
C SER A 69 6.05 -7.00 5.87
N SER A 70 7.36 -7.06 6.11
CA SER A 70 7.99 -8.01 7.02
C SER A 70 8.51 -7.36 8.31
N ASP A 71 8.18 -6.10 8.55
CA ASP A 71 8.52 -5.39 9.78
C ASP A 71 7.90 -6.11 11.00
N ALA A 72 8.69 -6.31 12.05
CA ALA A 72 8.29 -7.13 13.19
C ALA A 72 7.18 -6.48 14.05
N GLU A 73 7.04 -5.16 14.01
CA GLU A 73 6.08 -4.42 14.85
C GLU A 73 4.93 -3.80 14.01
N HIS A 74 5.22 -3.40 12.77
CA HIS A 74 4.31 -2.68 11.89
C HIS A 74 4.12 -3.34 10.51
N GLY A 75 4.64 -4.56 10.36
CA GLY A 75 4.49 -5.36 9.15
C GLY A 75 3.09 -5.91 8.97
N ASP A 76 2.93 -6.74 7.95
CA ASP A 76 1.69 -7.45 7.71
C ASP A 76 1.58 -8.69 8.60
N ASP A 77 0.35 -9.04 8.98
CA ASP A 77 0.03 -10.33 9.56
C ASP A 77 -1.07 -11.01 8.71
N PRO A 78 -0.74 -12.03 7.89
CA PRO A 78 0.59 -12.63 7.72
C PRO A 78 1.55 -11.74 6.89
N PRO A 79 2.88 -11.90 7.05
CA PRO A 79 3.87 -11.22 6.21
C PRO A 79 3.60 -11.47 4.73
N GLY A 80 3.61 -10.42 3.92
CA GLY A 80 3.32 -10.46 2.49
C GLY A 80 1.89 -10.09 2.10
N ALA A 81 0.98 -9.84 3.04
CA ALA A 81 -0.43 -9.54 2.72
C ALA A 81 -0.57 -8.36 1.74
N ARG A 82 0.14 -7.25 1.97
CA ARG A 82 0.09 -6.08 1.06
C ARG A 82 0.71 -6.35 -0.30
N ILE A 83 1.69 -7.26 -0.36
CA ILE A 83 2.31 -7.70 -1.62
C ILE A 83 1.29 -8.48 -2.43
N GLU A 84 0.59 -9.44 -1.83
CA GLU A 84 -0.43 -10.20 -2.55
C GLU A 84 -1.54 -9.28 -3.08
N GLN A 85 -1.96 -8.31 -2.27
CA GLN A 85 -2.96 -7.34 -2.70
C GLN A 85 -2.50 -6.53 -3.92
N CYS A 86 -1.24 -6.08 -3.95
CA CYS A 86 -0.68 -5.41 -5.12
C CYS A 86 -0.66 -6.30 -6.37
N ARG A 87 -0.44 -7.62 -6.21
CA ARG A 87 -0.49 -8.56 -7.33
C ARG A 87 -1.90 -8.66 -7.90
N ILE A 88 -2.91 -8.79 -7.02
CA ILE A 88 -4.32 -8.85 -7.40
C ILE A 88 -4.72 -7.60 -8.19
N TRP A 89 -4.34 -6.41 -7.72
CA TRP A 89 -4.62 -5.16 -8.42
C TRP A 89 -3.94 -5.11 -9.80
N ALA A 90 -2.66 -5.45 -9.89
CA ALA A 90 -1.92 -5.47 -11.16
C ALA A 90 -2.46 -6.50 -12.18
N GLU A 91 -3.12 -7.56 -11.72
CA GLU A 91 -3.78 -8.55 -12.58
C GLU A 91 -5.15 -8.07 -13.10
N GLN A 92 -5.85 -7.23 -12.33
CA GLN A 92 -7.19 -6.72 -12.66
C GLN A 92 -7.16 -5.53 -13.62
N GLU A 93 -6.00 -4.89 -13.80
CA GLU A 93 -5.77 -3.80 -14.76
C GLU A 93 -5.38 -4.30 -16.17
N LYS A 94 -5.36 -5.62 -16.40
CA LYS A 94 -5.07 -6.25 -17.71
C LYS A 94 -6.34 -6.52 -18.51
#